data_AF-A0A497A418-F1
#
_entry.id   AF-A0A497A418-F1
#
_cell.length_a   1.000
_cell.length_b   1.000
_cell.length_c   1.000
_cell.angle_alpha   90.00
_cell.angle_beta   90.00
_cell.angle_gamma   90.00
#
_symmetry.space_group_name_H-M   'P 1'
#
loop_
_entity.id
_entity.type
_entity.pdbx_description
1 polymer ?
#
loop_
_entity_poly.entity_id
_entity_poly.type
_entity_poly.pdbx_seq_one_letter_code
_entity_poly.pdbx_strand_id
1 'polypeptide(L)' 'MGKIWRVSGPLVIADDMKGSQVYEVVEIGEEGLVGEIVGLEGDRAIIQAHEDTLG' A
#
# COMPACT_ATOMS: atom_id res chain seq x y z
N MET A 1 12.16 -0.31 -0.13
CA MET A 1 11.38 -1.37 -0.79
C MET A 1 10.61 -2.08 0.30
N GLY A 2 9.31 -1.87 0.37
CA GLY A 2 8.47 -2.55 1.37
C GLY A 2 8.11 -3.96 0.93
N LYS A 3 7.53 -4.72 1.86
CA LYS A 3 7.05 -6.09 1.61
C LYS A 3 5.59 -6.22 2.00
N ILE A 4 4.76 -6.75 1.10
CA ILE A 4 3.35 -7.04 1.42
C ILE A 4 3.30 -8.02 2.61
N TRP A 5 2.69 -7.56 3.71
CA TRP A 5 2.46 -8.35 4.91
C TRP A 5 1.07 -8.98 4.90
N ARG A 6 0.04 -8.22 4.48
CA ARG A 6 -1.34 -8.69 4.42
C ARG A 6 -2.16 -7.93 3.38
N VAL A 7 -3.13 -8.61 2.78
CA VAL A 7 -4.15 -8.01 1.90
C VAL A 7 -5.54 -8.28 2.50
N SER A 8 -6.40 -7.27 2.56
CA SER A 8 -7.77 -7.34 3.07
C SER A 8 -8.71 -6.47 2.20
N GLY A 9 -9.26 -7.05 1.14
CA GLY A 9 -10.02 -6.30 0.13
C GLY A 9 -9.14 -5.22 -0.52
N PRO A 10 -9.58 -3.95 -0.60
CA PRO A 10 -8.79 -2.87 -1.20
C PRO A 10 -7.65 -2.37 -0.29
N LEU A 11 -7.52 -2.89 0.94
CA LEU A 11 -6.45 -2.48 1.87
C LEU A 11 -5.29 -3.47 1.83
N VAL A 12 -4.09 -2.92 1.66
CA VAL A 12 -2.82 -3.64 1.70
C VAL A 12 -1.99 -3.11 2.86
N ILE A 13 -1.42 -4.01 3.65
CA ILE A 13 -0.47 -3.67 4.71
C ILE A 13 0.91 -4.12 4.26
N ALA A 14 1.87 -3.20 4.24
CA ALA A 14 3.25 -3.46 3.88
C ALA A 14 4.19 -3.21 5.08
N ASP A 15 5.09 -4.16 5.34
CA ASP A 15 6.23 -4.04 6.28
C ASP A 15 7.43 -3.35 5.58
N ASP A 16 8.42 -2.94 6.37
CA ASP A 16 9.65 -2.26 5.92
C ASP A 16 9.37 -0.94 5.17
N MET A 17 8.41 -0.16 5.70
CA MET A 17 7.93 1.10 5.13
C MET A 17 8.36 2.34 5.91
N LYS A 18 9.33 2.22 6.83
CA LYS A 18 9.96 3.39 7.47
C LYS A 18 10.41 4.43 6.44
N GLY A 19 10.00 5.67 6.67
CA GLY A 19 10.35 6.81 5.82
C GLY A 19 9.27 7.16 4.80
N SER A 20 8.30 6.28 4.55
CA SER A 20 7.12 6.61 3.77
C SER A 20 6.23 7.62 4.49
N GLN A 21 5.42 8.33 3.72
CA GLN A 21 4.50 9.35 4.22
C GLN A 21 3.05 9.00 3.88
N VAL A 22 2.13 9.43 4.74
CA VAL A 22 0.70 9.39 4.40
C VAL A 22 0.45 10.28 3.18
N TYR A 23 -0.47 9.87 2.31
CA TYR A 23 -0.78 10.45 1.00
C TYR A 23 0.27 10.23 -0.09
N GLU A 24 1.31 9.43 0.18
CA GLU A 24 2.26 8.99 -0.85
C GLU A 24 1.58 7.96 -1.78
N VAL A 25 1.70 8.19 -3.09
CA VAL A 25 1.25 7.24 -4.11
C VAL A 25 2.34 6.20 -4.32
N VAL A 26 1.95 4.93 -4.31
CA VAL A 26 2.86 3.78 -4.38
C VAL A 26 2.38 2.73 -5.39
N GLU A 27 3.32 1.96 -5.90
CA GLU A 27 3.03 0.75 -6.68
C GLU A 27 3.02 -0.48 -5.76
N ILE A 28 2.05 -1.37 -5.97
CA ILE A 28 1.76 -2.53 -5.14
C ILE A 28 1.91 -3.80 -5.98
N GLY A 29 2.74 -4.72 -5.49
CA GLY A 29 2.93 -6.03 -6.09
C GLY A 29 3.67 -5.99 -7.43
N GLU A 30 3.76 -7.14 -8.09
CA GLU A 30 4.49 -7.29 -9.36
C GLU A 30 3.72 -6.72 -10.56
N GLU A 31 2.38 -6.62 -10.44
CA GLU A 31 1.51 -6.07 -11.47
C GLU A 31 1.49 -4.53 -11.49
N GLY A 32 2.17 -3.88 -10.54
CA GLY A 32 2.28 -2.41 -10.49
C GLY A 32 0.96 -1.71 -10.17
N LEU A 33 0.09 -2.32 -9.35
CA LEU A 33 -1.18 -1.71 -8.97
C LEU A 33 -0.92 -0.40 -8.20
N VAL A 34 -1.61 0.67 -8.57
CA VAL A 34 -1.43 1.96 -7.91
C VAL A 34 -2.23 1.99 -6.61
N GLY A 35 -1.67 2.58 -5.56
CA GLY A 35 -2.36 2.83 -4.30
C GLY A 35 -1.85 4.08 -3.59
N GLU A 36 -2.48 4.41 -2.47
CA GLU A 36 -2.14 5.55 -1.64
C GLU A 36 -1.93 5.11 -0.19
N ILE A 37 -0.87 5.59 0.46
CA ILE A 37 -0.65 5.35 1.88
C ILE A 37 -1.67 6.16 2.68
N VAL A 38 -2.61 5.49 3.33
CA VAL A 38 -3.67 6.12 4.14
C VAL A 38 -3.36 6.11 5.63
N GLY A 39 -2.32 5.38 6.05
CA GLY A 39 -1.89 5.33 7.44
C GLY A 39 -0.50 4.70 7.62
N LEU A 40 0.14 5.03 8.73
CA LEU A 40 1.43 4.47 9.14
C LEU A 40 1.34 3.96 10.57
N GLU A 41 1.80 2.73 10.79
CA GLU A 41 1.81 2.08 12.11
C GLU A 41 3.19 1.45 12.36
N GLY A 42 4.04 2.15 13.12
CA GLY A 42 5.40 1.68 13.38
C GLY A 42 6.25 1.61 12.11
N ASP A 43 6.57 0.39 11.66
CA ASP A 43 7.32 0.13 10.41
C ASP A 43 6.41 -0.26 9.23
N ARG A 44 5.08 -0.17 9.44
CA ARG A 44 4.08 -0.58 8.46
C ARG A 44 3.41 0.61 7.81
N ALA A 45 3.10 0.45 6.52
CA ALA A 45 2.16 1.30 5.81
C ALA A 45 0.85 0.56 5.59
N ILE A 46 -0.26 1.28 5.79
CA ILE A 46 -1.60 0.88 5.35
C ILE A 46 -1.85 1.61 4.04
N ILE A 47 -2.02 0.84 2.98
CA ILE A 47 -2.14 1.32 1.60
C ILE A 47 -3.55 0.99 1.13
N GLN A 48 -4.26 1.98 0.61
CA GLN A 48 -5.50 1.78 -0.12
C GLN A 48 -5.16 1.60 -1.60
N ALA A 49 -5.38 0.40 -2.12
CA ALA A 49 -5.25 0.14 -3.54
C ALA A 49 -6.34 0.91 -4.31
N HIS A 50 -5.92 1.61 -5.35
CA HIS A 50 -6.84 2.11 -6.37
C HIS A 50 -7.07 0.94 -7.32
N GLU A 51 -8.17 0.22 -7.11
CA GLU A 51 -8.63 -0.73 -8.11
C GLU A 51 -9.13 0.06 -9.32
N ASP A 52 -8.31 0.14 -10.39
CA ASP A 52 -8.84 0.35 -11.74
C ASP A 52 -9.54 -0.95 -12.18
N THR A 53 -10.58 -1.36 -11.46
CA THR A 53 -11.49 -2.41 -11.91
C THR A 53 -12.76 -1.76 -12.39
N LEU A 54 -12.69 -1.29 -13.64
CA LEU A 54 -13.57 -1.79 -14.69
C LEU A 54 -14.95 -2.23 -14.19
N GLY A 55 -15.87 -1.28 -14.19
CA GLY A 55 -17.15 -1.52 -14.84
C GLY A 55 -16.97 -1.43 -16.36
#